data_AF-A0A916S1Z0-F1
#
_entry.id   AF-A0A916S1Z0-F1
#
_cell.length_a   1.000
_cell.length_b   1.000
_cell.length_c   1.000
_cell.angle_alpha   90.00
_cell.angle_beta   90.00
_cell.angle_gamma   90.00
#
_symmetry.space_group_name_H-M   'P 1'
#
loop_
_entity.id
_entity.type
_entity.pdbx_description
1 polymer ?
#
loop_
_entity_poly.entity_id
_entity_poly.type
_entity_poly.pdbx_seq_one_letter_code
_entity_poly.pdbx_strand_id
1 'polypeptide(L)'
;MENSLRKTQLDIDSLNSMLRQKDVFSLKDVEFAIFETSGKLSVMKKENMQPVTKGDLQISKQSKIYPSATEVISDGIINTNNLTRLNLDTEWLEQQLQNAGISSVSEVFFAEVQTDGSLYIDNKDDQLLN
;
A
#
# COMPACT_ATOMS: atom_id res chain seq x y z
N MET A 1 -23.23 9.33 24.62
CA MET A 1 -23.28 8.17 23.71
C MET A 1 -24.72 7.78 23.37
N GLU A 2 -25.58 7.45 24.35
CA GLU A 2 -26.95 6.98 24.09
C GLU A 2 -27.78 7.92 23.18
N ASN A 3 -27.79 9.22 23.47
CA ASN A 3 -28.49 10.21 22.63
C ASN A 3 -27.98 10.24 21.19
N SER A 4 -26.66 10.04 20.99
CA SER A 4 -26.06 10.02 19.66
C SER A 4 -26.49 8.79 18.89
N LEU A 5 -26.43 7.61 19.54
CA LEU A 5 -26.88 6.33 18.99
C LEU A 5 -28.35 6.36 18.56
N ARG A 6 -29.22 6.93 19.41
CA ARG A 6 -30.65 7.12 19.07
C ARG A 6 -30.85 8.00 17.85
N LYS A 7 -30.13 9.13 17.76
CA LYS A 7 -30.21 10.05 16.62
C LYS A 7 -29.72 9.42 15.32
N THR A 8 -28.74 8.52 15.39
CA THR A 8 -28.18 7.82 14.23
C THR A 8 -28.87 6.49 13.94
N GLN A 9 -29.90 6.12 14.71
CA GLN A 9 -30.56 4.80 14.64
C GLN A 9 -29.57 3.63 14.72
N LEU A 10 -28.49 3.80 15.49
CA LEU A 10 -27.50 2.76 15.74
C LEU A 10 -27.76 2.13 17.11
N ASP A 11 -27.80 0.80 17.15
CA ASP A 11 -27.72 0.06 18.41
C ASP A 11 -26.26 -0.21 18.82
N ILE A 12 -26.09 -0.75 20.04
CA ILE A 12 -24.77 -1.01 20.61
C ILE A 12 -24.03 -2.12 19.85
N ASP A 13 -24.74 -3.11 19.32
CA ASP A 13 -24.16 -4.24 18.60
C ASP A 13 -23.62 -3.81 17.23
N SER A 14 -24.34 -2.92 16.55
CA SER A 14 -23.92 -2.25 15.32
C SER A 14 -22.69 -1.40 15.57
N LEU A 15 -22.68 -0.56 16.62
CA LEU A 15 -21.49 0.22 17.00
C LEU A 15 -20.30 -0.70 17.26
N ASN A 16 -20.47 -1.76 18.05
CA ASN A 16 -19.41 -2.73 18.35
C ASN A 16 -18.91 -3.45 17.09
N SER A 17 -19.79 -3.79 16.15
CA SER A 17 -19.43 -4.37 14.86
C SER A 17 -18.57 -3.40 14.03
N MET A 18 -18.98 -2.13 13.95
CA MET A 18 -18.23 -1.08 13.25
C MET A 18 -16.87 -0.80 13.90
N LEU A 19 -16.78 -0.86 15.23
CA LEU A 19 -15.50 -0.75 15.95
C LEU A 19 -14.57 -1.93 15.61
N ARG A 20 -15.08 -3.16 15.56
CA ARG A 20 -14.29 -4.34 15.17
C ARG A 20 -13.80 -4.27 13.73
N GLN A 21 -14.59 -3.69 12.82
CA GLN A 21 -14.14 -3.41 11.44
C GLN A 21 -13.00 -2.38 11.36
N LYS A 22 -12.69 -1.70 12.48
CA LYS A 22 -11.58 -0.75 12.65
C LYS A 22 -10.50 -1.27 13.60
N ASP A 23 -10.46 -2.59 13.83
CA ASP A 23 -9.51 -3.24 14.74
C ASP A 23 -9.56 -2.69 16.18
N VAL A 24 -10.78 -2.36 16.65
CA VAL A 24 -11.06 -1.90 18.01
C VAL A 24 -12.07 -2.87 18.63
N PHE A 25 -11.63 -3.67 19.60
CA PHE A 25 -12.46 -4.70 20.24
C PHE A 25 -13.10 -4.24 21.56
N SER A 26 -12.73 -3.05 22.04
CA SER A 26 -13.20 -2.49 23.30
C SER A 26 -13.43 -0.99 23.20
N LEU A 27 -14.61 -0.54 23.62
CA LEU A 27 -14.94 0.88 23.76
C LEU A 27 -14.01 1.61 24.75
N LYS A 28 -13.34 0.89 25.67
CA LYS A 28 -12.40 1.49 26.61
C LYS A 28 -11.15 2.04 25.92
N ASP A 29 -10.84 1.55 24.71
CA ASP A 29 -9.64 1.93 23.97
C ASP A 29 -9.89 3.13 23.06
N VAL A 30 -11.15 3.58 22.96
CA VAL A 30 -11.59 4.69 22.11
C VAL A 30 -11.51 6.00 22.88
N GLU A 31 -10.88 7.00 22.27
CA GLU A 31 -10.95 8.41 22.69
C GLU A 31 -12.13 9.10 21.98
N PHE A 32 -12.21 8.96 20.65
CA PHE A 32 -13.31 9.50 19.84
C PHE A 32 -13.82 8.47 18.83
N ALA A 33 -15.14 8.47 18.62
CA ALA A 33 -15.78 7.76 17.51
C ALA A 33 -16.78 8.71 16.83
N ILE A 34 -16.61 8.91 15.53
CA ILE A 34 -17.43 9.81 14.71
C ILE A 34 -18.17 8.96 13.68
N PHE A 35 -19.49 9.04 13.68
CA PHE A 35 -20.31 8.40 12.66
C PHE A 35 -20.51 9.39 11.51
N GLU A 36 -19.88 9.10 10.37
CA GLU A 36 -19.86 9.96 9.19
C GLU A 36 -21.18 9.89 8.43
N THR A 37 -21.50 10.92 7.64
CA THR A 37 -22.68 10.93 6.75
C THR A 37 -22.67 9.81 5.71
N SER A 38 -21.50 9.26 5.41
CA SER A 38 -21.33 8.08 4.55
C SER A 38 -21.79 6.76 5.19
N GLY A 39 -22.18 6.78 6.47
CA GLY A 39 -22.50 5.58 7.25
C GLY A 39 -21.25 4.84 7.76
N LYS A 40 -20.06 5.41 7.61
CA LYS A 40 -18.80 4.84 8.13
C LYS A 40 -18.47 5.39 9.51
N LEU A 41 -17.79 4.59 10.33
CA LEU A 41 -17.28 5.02 11.62
C LEU A 41 -15.80 5.44 11.47
N SER A 42 -15.45 6.65 11.90
CA SER A 42 -14.07 7.10 12.10
C SER A 42 -13.75 6.93 13.59
N VAL A 43 -12.61 6.33 13.92
CA VAL A 43 -12.23 6.02 15.32
C VAL A 43 -10.84 6.56 15.61
N MET A 44 -10.71 7.28 16.71
CA MET A 44 -9.44 7.66 17.31
C MET A 44 -9.29 6.88 18.62
N LYS A 45 -8.24 6.05 18.70
CA LYS A 45 -7.86 5.35 19.93
C LYS A 45 -7.23 6.33 20.92
N LYS A 46 -7.25 5.96 22.21
CA LYS A 46 -6.51 6.67 23.26
C LYS A 46 -5.03 6.70 22.94
N GLU A 47 -4.33 7.74 23.40
CA GLU A 47 -2.92 7.99 23.12
C GLU A 47 -2.04 6.74 23.35
N ASN A 48 -2.18 6.11 24.52
CA ASN A 48 -1.41 4.92 24.90
C ASN A 48 -1.79 3.63 24.14
N MET A 49 -2.82 3.69 23.30
CA MET A 49 -3.29 2.60 22.43
C MET A 49 -3.08 2.89 20.95
N GLN A 50 -2.55 4.06 20.60
CA GLN A 50 -2.18 4.40 19.23
C GLN A 50 -0.91 3.63 18.82
N PRO A 51 -0.78 3.21 17.55
CA PRO A 51 0.46 2.64 17.06
C PRO A 51 1.57 3.70 17.07
N VAL A 52 2.79 3.28 17.41
CA VAL A 52 3.96 4.15 17.31
C VAL A 52 4.19 4.57 15.87
N THR A 53 4.44 5.85 15.66
CA THR A 53 4.83 6.40 14.36
C THR A 53 6.35 6.42 14.21
N LYS A 54 6.86 6.52 12.98
CA LYS A 54 8.29 6.76 12.73
C LYS A 54 8.77 8.06 13.39
N GLY A 55 7.90 9.05 13.54
CA GLY A 55 8.19 10.33 14.19
C GLY A 55 8.46 10.16 15.69
N ASP A 56 7.67 9.34 16.38
CA ASP A 56 7.84 9.04 17.81
C ASP A 56 9.19 8.35 18.08
N LEU A 57 9.62 7.51 17.14
CA LEU A 57 10.91 6.81 17.18
C LEU A 57 12.08 7.61 16.61
N GLN A 58 11.85 8.85 16.15
CA GLN A 58 12.86 9.69 15.50
C GLN A 58 13.58 9.00 14.32
N ILE A 59 12.89 8.08 13.63
CA ILE A 59 13.44 7.38 12.47
C ILE A 59 13.45 8.34 11.29
N SER A 60 14.65 8.62 10.76
CA SER A 60 14.81 9.44 9.57
C SER A 60 14.12 8.81 8.36
N LYS A 61 13.57 9.66 7.48
CA LYS A 61 13.03 9.19 6.21
C LYS A 61 14.19 8.58 5.40
N GLN A 62 14.07 7.31 5.03
CA GLN A 62 14.88 6.77 3.94
C GLN A 62 14.64 7.63 2.70
N SER A 63 15.72 8.02 2.03
CA SER A 63 15.65 8.81 0.80
C SER A 63 14.95 7.97 -0.26
N LYS A 64 13.69 8.30 -0.54
CA LYS A 64 12.98 7.74 -1.68
C LYS A 64 13.36 8.57 -2.90
N ILE A 65 13.89 7.92 -3.93
CA ILE A 65 14.15 8.53 -5.23
C ILE A 65 12.82 8.75 -5.96
N TYR A 66 11.91 7.77 -5.83
CA TYR A 66 10.59 7.80 -6.49
C TYR A 66 9.44 7.80 -5.46
N PRO A 67 8.30 8.45 -5.78
CA PRO A 67 7.19 8.59 -4.84
C PRO A 67 6.47 7.26 -4.56
N SER A 68 6.41 6.36 -5.54
CA SER A 68 5.82 5.04 -5.45
C SER A 68 6.60 4.05 -6.29
N ALA A 69 6.49 2.77 -5.95
CA ALA A 69 6.90 1.72 -6.86
C ALA A 69 6.04 1.81 -8.14
N THR A 70 6.64 1.56 -9.30
CA THR A 70 6.03 1.79 -10.61
C THR A 70 6.36 0.65 -11.56
N GLU A 71 5.32 -0.05 -12.04
CA GLU A 71 5.44 -1.10 -13.05
C GLU A 71 6.07 -0.56 -14.33
N VAL A 72 7.09 -1.24 -14.83
CA VAL A 72 7.77 -0.91 -16.09
C VAL A 72 7.73 -2.04 -17.10
N ILE A 73 7.43 -3.27 -16.68
CA ILE A 73 7.15 -4.41 -17.57
C ILE A 73 5.93 -5.16 -17.04
N SER A 74 5.01 -5.53 -17.93
CA SER A 74 3.86 -6.38 -17.65
C SER A 74 3.68 -7.37 -18.79
N ASP A 75 3.67 -8.67 -18.48
CA ASP A 75 3.58 -9.80 -19.41
C ASP A 75 4.56 -9.72 -20.61
N GLY A 76 5.77 -9.27 -20.34
CA GLY A 76 6.83 -9.10 -21.34
C GLY A 76 6.67 -7.89 -22.26
N ILE A 77 5.80 -6.95 -21.90
CA ILE A 77 5.58 -5.68 -22.60
C ILE A 77 6.09 -4.52 -21.75
N ILE A 78 6.94 -3.66 -22.33
CA ILE A 78 7.48 -2.48 -21.66
C ILE A 78 6.40 -1.40 -21.56
N ASN A 79 6.23 -0.84 -20.36
CA ASN A 79 5.40 0.33 -20.11
C ASN A 79 6.23 1.62 -20.24
N THR A 80 6.36 2.11 -21.47
CA THR A 80 7.17 3.30 -21.80
C THR A 80 6.65 4.58 -21.16
N ASN A 81 5.34 4.69 -20.93
CA ASN A 81 4.74 5.84 -20.23
C ASN A 81 5.23 5.91 -18.77
N ASN A 82 5.30 4.76 -18.10
CA ASN A 82 5.79 4.68 -16.73
C ASN A 82 7.30 4.93 -16.65
N LEU A 83 8.09 4.42 -17.59
CA LEU A 83 9.52 4.80 -17.71
C LEU A 83 9.69 6.31 -17.84
N THR A 84 8.96 6.93 -18.77
CA THR A 84 9.00 8.40 -19.00
C THR A 84 8.63 9.17 -17.73
N ARG A 85 7.62 8.72 -16.97
CA ARG A 85 7.21 9.33 -15.70
C ARG A 85 8.31 9.29 -14.64
N LEU A 86 9.16 8.28 -14.68
CA LEU A 86 10.32 8.11 -13.80
C LEU A 86 11.58 8.82 -14.33
N ASN A 87 11.48 9.49 -15.49
CA ASN A 87 12.63 10.01 -16.25
C ASN A 87 13.65 8.91 -16.59
N LEU A 88 13.16 7.71 -16.89
CA LEU A 88 13.93 6.58 -17.37
C LEU A 88 13.55 6.30 -18.83
N ASP A 89 14.46 5.66 -19.56
CA ASP A 89 14.24 5.23 -20.93
C ASP A 89 14.34 3.70 -21.05
N THR A 90 14.09 3.20 -22.26
CA THR A 90 14.17 1.77 -22.56
C THR A 90 15.60 1.25 -22.45
N GLU A 91 16.60 2.07 -22.74
CA GLU A 91 18.01 1.69 -22.66
C GLU A 91 18.41 1.39 -21.20
N TRP A 92 17.99 2.24 -20.26
CA TRP A 92 18.15 1.98 -18.84
C TRP A 92 17.54 0.64 -18.43
N LEU A 93 16.31 0.37 -18.87
CA LEU A 93 15.60 -0.87 -18.52
C LEU A 93 16.32 -2.09 -19.10
N GLU A 94 16.73 -2.03 -20.36
CA GLU A 94 17.49 -3.10 -21.02
C GLU A 94 18.81 -3.39 -20.30
N GLN A 95 19.54 -2.36 -19.86
CA GLN A 95 20.75 -2.53 -19.06
C GLN A 95 20.46 -3.20 -17.72
N GLN A 96 19.37 -2.84 -17.03
CA GLN A 96 18.99 -3.50 -15.78
C GLN A 96 18.65 -4.98 -16.00
N LEU A 97 17.91 -5.32 -17.05
CA LEU A 97 17.58 -6.70 -17.40
C LEU A 97 18.84 -7.51 -17.73
N GLN A 98 19.76 -6.95 -18.52
CA GLN A 98 21.03 -7.61 -18.85
C GLN A 98 21.89 -7.86 -17.62
N ASN A 99 21.97 -6.90 -16.70
CA ASN A 99 22.69 -7.07 -15.42
C ASN A 99 22.07 -8.16 -14.54
N ALA A 100 20.77 -8.42 -14.70
CA ALA A 100 20.04 -9.52 -14.05
C ALA A 100 20.14 -10.85 -14.81
N GLY A 101 20.87 -10.91 -15.93
CA GLY A 101 21.04 -12.12 -16.75
C GLY A 101 19.87 -12.43 -17.68
N ILE A 102 18.97 -11.47 -17.92
CA ILE A 102 17.78 -11.62 -18.77
C ILE A 102 18.08 -11.09 -20.16
N SER A 103 17.86 -11.93 -21.18
CA SER A 103 18.24 -11.62 -22.56
C SER A 103 17.12 -10.99 -23.36
N SER A 104 15.86 -11.24 -22.98
CA SER A 104 14.68 -10.70 -23.63
C SER A 104 13.62 -10.26 -22.62
N VAL A 105 12.98 -9.13 -22.90
CA VAL A 105 11.84 -8.65 -22.12
C VAL A 105 10.69 -9.66 -22.09
N SER A 106 10.55 -10.51 -23.12
CA SER A 106 9.51 -11.54 -23.16
C SER A 106 9.64 -12.61 -22.07
N GLU A 107 10.83 -12.75 -21.46
CA GLU A 107 11.11 -13.65 -20.34
C GLU A 107 10.60 -13.09 -19.01
N VAL A 108 10.20 -11.80 -18.97
CA VAL A 108 9.76 -11.10 -17.76
C VAL A 108 8.24 -11.11 -17.66
N PHE A 109 7.69 -11.64 -16.58
CA PHE A 109 6.26 -11.54 -16.30
C PHE A 109 5.91 -10.16 -15.75
N PHE A 110 6.72 -9.65 -14.83
CA PHE A 110 6.48 -8.37 -14.17
C PHE A 110 7.80 -7.73 -13.77
N ALA A 111 7.92 -6.41 -13.93
CA ALA A 111 9.01 -5.66 -13.35
C ALA A 111 8.56 -4.31 -12.83
N GLU A 112 9.12 -3.89 -11.71
CA GLU A 112 8.72 -2.68 -10.99
C GLU A 112 9.95 -1.93 -10.47
N VAL A 113 10.06 -0.65 -10.82
CA VAL A 113 11.05 0.24 -10.23
C VAL A 113 10.58 0.61 -8.84
N GLN A 114 11.38 0.25 -7.83
CA GLN A 114 11.11 0.49 -6.42
C GLN A 114 11.37 1.94 -6.03
N THR A 115 10.87 2.37 -4.87
CA THR A 115 11.03 3.77 -4.43
C THR A 115 12.48 4.19 -4.18
N ASP A 116 13.39 3.24 -3.99
CA ASP A 116 14.83 3.46 -3.84
C ASP A 116 15.60 3.43 -5.17
N GLY A 117 14.90 3.20 -6.28
CA GLY A 117 15.46 3.12 -7.63
C GLY A 117 15.98 1.75 -8.04
N SER A 118 15.90 0.74 -7.17
CA SER A 118 16.18 -0.65 -7.57
C SER A 118 15.08 -1.19 -8.50
N LEU A 119 15.42 -2.14 -9.36
CA LEU A 119 14.45 -2.84 -10.21
C LEU A 119 14.12 -4.21 -9.58
N TYR A 120 12.86 -4.43 -9.24
CA TYR A 120 12.34 -5.77 -8.96
C TYR A 120 11.94 -6.44 -10.27
N ILE A 121 12.25 -7.73 -10.40
CA ILE A 121 11.96 -8.52 -11.59
C ILE A 121 11.36 -9.86 -11.18
N ASP A 122 10.24 -10.20 -11.80
CA ASP A 122 9.60 -11.51 -11.74
C ASP A 122 9.61 -12.11 -13.16
N ASN A 123 10.24 -13.28 -13.29
CA ASN A 123 10.37 -13.96 -14.57
C ASN A 123 9.10 -14.75 -14.87
N LYS A 124 8.82 -15.00 -16.16
CA LYS A 124 7.79 -15.97 -16.53
C LYS A 124 8.25 -17.35 -16.05
N ASP A 125 7.54 -17.93 -15.10
CA ASP A 125 7.73 -19.34 -14.74
C ASP A 125 7.32 -20.23 -15.93
N ASP A 126 8.31 -20.83 -16.60
CA ASP A 126 8.09 -21.82 -17.68
C ASP A 126 7.68 -23.21 -17.13
N GLN A 127 7.24 -23.30 -15.85
CA GLN A 127 6.85 -24.55 -15.18
C GLN A 127 5.32 -24.73 -15.03
N LEU A 128 4.53 -24.27 -16.00
CA LEU A 128 3.14 -24.72 -16.16
C LEU A 128 3.00 -25.82 -17.21
N LEU A 129 3.88 -26.82 -17.20
CA LEU A 129 3.64 -28.11 -17.85
C LEU A 129 4.26 -29.24 -17.01
N ASN A 130 3.45 -29.82 -16.11
CA ASN A 130 3.37 -31.26 -15.79
C ASN A 130 2.11 -31.53 -14.96
#